data_AF-A0A7J3BBZ3-F1
#
_entry.id   AF-A0A7J3BBZ3-F1
#
_cell.length_a   1.000
_cell.length_b   1.000
_cell.length_c   1.000
_cell.angle_alpha   90.00
_cell.angle_beta   90.00
_cell.angle_gamma   90.00
#
_symmetry.space_group_name_H-M   'P 1'
#
loop_
_entity.id
_entity.type
_entity.pdbx_description
1 polymer ?
#
loop_
_entity_poly.entity_id
_entity_poly.type
_entity_poly.pdbx_seq_one_letter_code
_entity_poly.pdbx_strand_id
1 'polypeptide(L)'
;MYRKSKMGIAGLAILLFFAGMALSAPYLTPYDPQYTMQLASFRAKPEWLDPSLPRNTYLVSDPAFRSQNSLQEWRIAAPRQTLVTWSSSEGFPGIPSVEEGSGPGSIEVTSDPSGVNSTVFIEKDFRYVYTPPRRFSVHLAYKTTMEGEARWSIQIILKQASGTLLTLWDSGVRSE
;
A
#
# COMPACT_ATOMS: atom_id res chain seq x y z
N MET A 1 -1.61 -58.20 13.07
CA MET A 1 -0.23 -57.99 13.57
C MET A 1 0.47 -56.96 12.68
N TYR A 2 0.22 -55.65 12.88
CA TYR A 2 0.87 -54.57 12.09
C TYR A 2 1.15 -53.34 12.98
N ARG A 3 1.56 -53.57 14.22
CA ARG A 3 1.47 -52.55 15.27
C ARG A 3 2.72 -51.67 15.46
N LYS A 4 3.89 -51.94 14.87
CA LYS A 4 5.09 -51.07 15.02
C LYS A 4 6.13 -51.20 13.88
N SER A 5 5.75 -50.86 12.65
CA SER A 5 6.76 -50.57 11.61
C SER A 5 7.36 -49.20 11.89
N LYS A 6 8.63 -49.13 12.34
CA LYS A 6 9.34 -47.86 12.59
C LYS A 6 9.35 -46.96 11.35
N MET A 7 9.44 -47.58 10.16
CA MET A 7 9.35 -46.87 8.87
C MET A 7 7.94 -46.33 8.61
N GLY A 8 6.89 -47.08 8.96
CA GLY A 8 5.50 -46.62 8.80
C GLY A 8 5.17 -45.44 9.72
N ILE A 9 5.69 -45.45 10.95
CA ILE A 9 5.53 -44.32 11.89
C ILE A 9 6.30 -43.10 11.39
N ALA A 10 7.51 -43.27 10.87
CA ALA A 10 8.28 -42.16 10.27
C ALA A 10 7.55 -41.56 9.06
N GLY A 11 7.01 -42.40 8.17
CA GLY A 11 6.20 -41.94 7.04
C GLY A 11 4.94 -41.19 7.47
N LEU A 12 4.23 -41.70 8.49
CA LEU A 12 3.06 -41.03 9.05
C LEU A 12 3.44 -39.67 9.69
N ALA A 13 4.57 -39.59 10.38
CA ALA A 13 5.03 -38.34 10.99
C ALA A 13 5.35 -37.27 9.93
N ILE A 14 6.04 -37.64 8.84
CA ILE A 14 6.31 -36.75 7.71
C ILE A 14 5.00 -36.29 7.07
N LEU A 15 4.06 -37.20 6.86
CA LEU A 15 2.76 -36.87 6.26
C LEU A 15 1.97 -35.89 7.14
N LEU A 16 1.91 -36.12 8.45
CA LEU A 16 1.26 -35.20 9.39
C LEU A 16 1.94 -33.83 9.44
N PHE A 17 3.28 -33.79 9.37
CA PHE A 17 4.02 -32.53 9.31
C PHE A 17 3.67 -31.71 8.07
N PHE A 18 3.70 -32.31 6.87
CA PHE A 18 3.34 -31.61 5.64
C PHE A 18 1.85 -31.23 5.59
N ALA A 19 0.96 -32.07 6.12
CA ALA A 19 -0.46 -31.72 6.26
C ALA A 19 -0.65 -30.51 7.19
N GLY A 20 0.10 -30.43 8.30
CA GLY A 20 0.10 -29.28 9.20
C GLY A 20 0.60 -28.00 8.52
N MET A 21 1.69 -28.09 7.76
CA MET A 21 2.18 -26.95 6.97
C MET A 21 1.17 -26.49 5.91
N ALA A 22 0.51 -27.42 5.23
CA ALA A 22 -0.51 -27.10 4.23
C ALA A 22 -1.71 -26.37 4.84
N LEU A 23 -2.20 -26.84 6.00
CA LEU A 23 -3.28 -26.16 6.73
C LEU A 23 -2.85 -24.79 7.26
N SER A 24 -1.57 -24.63 7.58
CA SER A 24 -0.99 -23.38 8.07
C SER A 24 -0.48 -22.46 6.96
N ALA A 25 -0.56 -22.87 5.69
CA ALA A 25 -0.03 -22.13 4.56
C ALA A 25 -0.57 -20.68 4.46
N PRO A 26 -1.87 -20.41 4.67
CA PRO A 26 -2.39 -19.04 4.64
C PRO A 26 -1.77 -18.11 5.70
N TYR A 27 -1.32 -18.67 6.82
CA TYR A 27 -0.66 -17.91 7.88
C TYR A 27 0.85 -17.78 7.68
N LEU A 28 1.49 -18.80 7.08
CA LEU A 28 2.93 -18.81 6.82
C LEU A 28 3.33 -17.93 5.62
N THR A 29 2.47 -17.82 4.61
CA THR A 29 2.69 -16.98 3.43
C THR A 29 1.47 -16.08 3.23
N PRO A 30 1.41 -14.89 3.87
CA PRO A 30 0.26 -13.99 3.79
C PRO A 30 0.13 -13.29 2.43
N TYR A 31 0.83 -13.79 1.41
CA TYR A 31 0.83 -13.23 0.06
C TYR A 31 -0.19 -13.98 -0.79
N ASP A 32 -1.11 -13.24 -1.40
CA ASP A 32 -2.07 -13.82 -2.33
C ASP A 32 -1.40 -14.05 -3.69
N PRO A 33 -1.24 -15.30 -4.17
CA PRO A 33 -0.57 -15.59 -5.43
C PRO A 33 -1.31 -15.04 -6.66
N GLN A 34 -2.60 -14.68 -6.54
CA GLN A 34 -3.40 -14.12 -7.64
C GLN A 34 -3.21 -12.60 -7.77
N TYR A 35 -3.10 -11.88 -6.65
CA TYR A 35 -3.02 -10.41 -6.65
C TYR A 35 -1.63 -9.87 -6.33
N THR A 36 -0.75 -10.65 -5.69
CA THR A 36 0.62 -10.27 -5.35
C THR A 36 1.65 -11.03 -6.19
N MET A 37 1.65 -10.76 -7.50
CA MET A 37 2.70 -11.27 -8.39
C MET A 37 3.95 -10.39 -8.32
N GLN A 38 5.12 -10.95 -8.65
CA GLN A 38 6.40 -10.23 -8.70
C GLN A 38 6.92 -9.67 -7.37
N LEU A 39 6.56 -10.30 -6.24
CA LEU A 39 7.14 -10.00 -4.91
C LEU A 39 8.67 -10.07 -4.91
N ALA A 40 9.28 -10.85 -5.78
CA ALA A 40 10.73 -10.92 -5.90
C ALA A 40 11.14 -10.92 -7.37
N SER A 41 12.33 -10.38 -7.65
CA SER A 41 12.96 -10.62 -8.94
C SER A 41 13.28 -12.11 -9.09
N PHE A 42 13.31 -12.63 -10.32
CA PHE A 42 13.60 -14.04 -10.64
C PHE A 42 14.91 -14.58 -10.02
N ARG A 43 15.81 -13.70 -9.57
CA ARG A 43 17.05 -14.03 -8.85
C ARG A 43 17.23 -13.18 -7.58
N ALA A 44 16.16 -12.91 -6.85
CA ALA A 44 16.28 -12.23 -5.57
C ALA A 44 17.14 -13.08 -4.61
N LYS A 45 18.24 -12.50 -4.14
CA LYS A 45 19.05 -13.12 -3.09
C LYS A 45 18.25 -13.13 -1.80
N PRO A 46 18.40 -14.16 -0.95
CA PRO A 46 17.83 -14.10 0.38
C PRO A 46 18.47 -12.95 1.16
N GLU A 47 17.70 -12.34 2.06
CA GLU A 47 18.11 -11.14 2.80
C GLU A 47 19.45 -11.29 3.52
N TRP A 48 19.70 -12.44 4.13
CA TRP A 48 20.93 -12.72 4.88
C TRP A 48 22.19 -12.75 4.00
N LEU A 49 22.06 -12.90 2.68
CA LEU A 49 23.20 -12.98 1.78
C LEU A 49 23.76 -11.60 1.43
N ASP A 50 22.92 -10.58 1.40
CA ASP A 50 23.32 -9.25 0.94
C ASP A 50 22.41 -8.16 1.55
N PRO A 51 22.81 -7.57 2.69
CA PRO A 51 21.99 -6.57 3.39
C PRO A 51 21.92 -5.23 2.64
N SER A 52 22.70 -5.04 1.57
CA SER A 52 22.70 -3.82 0.76
C SER A 52 21.56 -3.78 -0.26
N LEU A 53 20.85 -4.89 -0.45
CA LEU A 53 19.74 -4.98 -1.39
C LEU A 53 18.43 -4.46 -0.78
N PRO A 54 17.61 -3.76 -1.57
CA PRO A 54 16.33 -3.27 -1.09
C PRO A 54 15.39 -4.44 -0.77
N ARG A 55 14.74 -4.37 0.39
CA ARG A 55 13.68 -5.30 0.79
C ARG A 55 12.33 -4.80 0.28
N ASN A 56 11.40 -5.72 0.04
CA ASN A 56 10.00 -5.36 -0.09
C ASN A 56 9.52 -4.75 1.22
N THR A 57 9.17 -3.48 1.16
CA THR A 57 8.77 -2.72 2.34
C THR A 57 7.54 -1.92 1.98
N TYR A 58 6.51 -2.01 2.81
CA TYR A 58 5.38 -1.09 2.74
C TYR A 58 5.82 0.22 3.39
N LEU A 59 5.75 1.30 2.62
CA LEU A 59 6.22 2.60 3.09
C LEU A 59 5.23 3.24 4.06
N VAL A 60 3.93 3.04 3.83
CA VAL A 60 2.82 3.58 4.61
C VAL A 60 2.42 2.56 5.66
N SER A 61 2.34 2.99 6.92
CA SER A 61 2.10 2.08 8.05
C SER A 61 0.64 1.63 8.11
N ASP A 62 -0.28 2.57 7.82
CA ASP A 62 -1.71 2.31 7.73
C ASP A 62 -2.27 2.87 6.43
N PRO A 63 -2.17 2.11 5.32
CA PRO A 63 -2.65 2.56 4.00
C PRO A 63 -4.18 2.69 3.94
N ALA A 64 -4.91 2.12 4.91
CA ALA A 64 -6.36 2.17 4.98
C ALA A 64 -6.89 3.36 5.79
N PHE A 65 -6.02 4.18 6.39
CA PHE A 65 -6.40 5.34 7.21
C PHE A 65 -7.48 5.01 8.25
N ARG A 66 -7.32 3.90 8.98
CA ARG A 66 -8.29 3.38 9.95
C ARG A 66 -8.52 4.32 11.13
N SER A 67 -7.62 5.28 11.37
CA SER A 67 -7.73 6.25 12.45
C SER A 67 -7.14 7.60 12.07
N GLN A 68 -7.53 8.65 12.80
CA GLN A 68 -6.94 9.98 12.63
C GLN A 68 -5.42 10.01 12.87
N ASN A 69 -4.90 9.10 13.71
CA ASN A 69 -3.46 9.01 13.97
C ASN A 69 -2.66 8.64 12.71
N SER A 70 -3.29 8.01 11.73
CA SER A 70 -2.66 7.64 10.46
C SER A 70 -2.24 8.88 9.66
N LEU A 71 -2.79 10.07 9.92
CA LEU A 71 -2.33 11.32 9.32
C LEU A 71 -0.99 11.82 9.89
N GLN A 72 -0.58 11.37 11.08
CA GLN A 72 0.64 11.86 11.74
C GLN A 72 1.92 11.47 11.01
N GLU A 73 1.88 10.41 10.20
CA GLU A 73 3.02 9.96 9.41
C GLU A 73 3.23 10.76 8.11
N TRP A 74 2.34 11.71 7.82
CA TRP A 74 2.32 12.55 6.62
C TRP A 74 2.61 14.01 6.96
N ARG A 75 3.42 14.66 6.13
CA ARG A 75 3.58 16.11 6.12
C ARG A 75 2.55 16.71 5.18
N ILE A 76 1.60 17.45 5.74
CA ILE A 76 0.52 18.08 4.98
C ILE A 76 0.78 19.58 4.90
N ALA A 77 0.87 20.11 3.68
CA ALA A 77 0.92 21.55 3.42
C ALA A 77 -0.30 21.93 2.58
N ALA A 78 -1.24 22.65 3.20
CA ALA A 78 -2.47 23.10 2.57
C ALA A 78 -2.57 24.64 2.63
N PRO A 79 -3.16 25.29 1.61
CA PRO A 79 -3.52 26.70 1.67
C PRO A 79 -4.54 26.98 2.78
N ARG A 80 -4.65 28.24 3.23
CA ARG A 80 -5.54 28.62 4.35
C ARG A 80 -7.03 28.31 4.12
N GLN A 81 -7.46 28.22 2.87
CA GLN A 81 -8.85 27.97 2.46
C GLN A 81 -9.15 26.48 2.24
N THR A 82 -8.15 25.62 2.42
CA THR A 82 -8.29 24.18 2.23
C THR A 82 -8.10 23.48 3.57
N LEU A 83 -9.11 22.71 3.95
CA LEU A 83 -9.11 21.89 5.16
C LEU A 83 -8.72 20.46 4.78
N VAL A 84 -7.77 19.89 5.52
CA VAL A 84 -7.38 18.48 5.39
C VAL A 84 -7.67 17.77 6.70
N THR A 85 -8.59 16.82 6.67
CA THR A 85 -9.09 16.09 7.84
C THR A 85 -9.10 14.59 7.59
N TRP A 86 -9.29 13.81 8.65
CA TRP A 86 -9.54 12.38 8.53
C TRP A 86 -11.05 12.14 8.50
N SER A 87 -11.50 11.28 7.60
CA SER A 87 -12.89 10.82 7.55
C SER A 87 -12.99 9.37 8.02
N SER A 88 -13.91 9.12 8.95
CA SER A 88 -14.21 7.78 9.47
C SER A 88 -15.33 7.08 8.71
N SER A 89 -16.01 7.76 7.80
CA SER A 89 -17.17 7.24 7.07
C SER A 89 -16.84 6.93 5.61
N GLU A 90 -15.93 7.69 5.02
CA GLU A 90 -15.52 7.53 3.63
C GLU A 90 -14.25 6.69 3.53
N GLY A 91 -14.14 5.89 2.49
CA GLY A 91 -13.01 5.00 2.24
C GLY A 91 -13.23 4.19 0.97
N PHE A 92 -12.31 3.30 0.64
CA PHE A 92 -12.45 2.44 -0.53
C PHE A 92 -13.30 1.21 -0.19
N PRO A 93 -14.52 1.06 -0.76
CA PRO A 93 -15.39 -0.09 -0.46
C PRO A 93 -14.95 -1.37 -1.16
N GLY A 94 -13.97 -1.29 -2.06
CA GLY A 94 -13.55 -2.42 -2.90
C GLY A 94 -14.36 -2.50 -4.19
N ILE A 95 -14.02 -3.49 -5.01
CA ILE A 95 -14.76 -3.83 -6.21
C ILE A 95 -15.40 -5.20 -5.96
N PRO A 96 -16.74 -5.32 -5.97
CA PRO A 96 -17.42 -6.57 -5.67
C PRO A 96 -16.86 -7.74 -6.51
N SER A 97 -16.50 -8.83 -5.83
CA SER A 97 -15.95 -10.05 -6.45
C SER A 97 -14.58 -9.90 -7.13
N VAL A 98 -13.92 -8.75 -7.01
CA VAL A 98 -12.59 -8.48 -7.61
C VAL A 98 -11.56 -8.15 -6.54
N GLU A 99 -11.89 -7.23 -5.64
CA GLU A 99 -10.97 -6.70 -4.64
C GLU A 99 -11.72 -6.30 -3.37
N GLU A 100 -11.23 -6.77 -2.22
CA GLU A 100 -11.72 -6.32 -0.93
C GLU A 100 -11.22 -4.89 -0.66
N GLY A 101 -12.14 -4.00 -0.31
CA GLY A 101 -11.81 -2.61 -0.04
C GLY A 101 -10.99 -2.42 1.24
N SER A 102 -10.38 -1.24 1.38
CA SER A 102 -9.73 -0.85 2.64
C SER A 102 -10.73 -0.72 3.80
N GLY A 103 -12.02 -0.57 3.48
CA GLY A 103 -13.05 -0.20 4.44
C GLY A 103 -13.08 1.31 4.70
N PRO A 104 -13.84 1.76 5.70
CA PRO A 104 -13.95 3.18 6.06
C PRO A 104 -12.62 3.71 6.63
N GLY A 105 -12.26 4.92 6.24
CA GLY A 105 -10.98 5.54 6.54
C GLY A 105 -10.40 6.23 5.30
N SER A 106 -10.25 7.54 5.35
CA SER A 106 -9.63 8.30 4.26
C SER A 106 -9.09 9.65 4.71
N ILE A 107 -8.21 10.22 3.87
CA ILE A 107 -7.87 11.63 3.95
C ILE A 107 -8.94 12.41 3.18
N GLU A 108 -9.60 13.32 3.86
CA GLU A 108 -10.58 14.23 3.29
C GLU A 108 -9.94 15.59 3.05
N VAL A 109 -10.08 16.10 1.83
CA VAL A 109 -9.59 17.42 1.43
C VAL A 109 -10.78 18.24 0.99
N THR A 110 -11.16 19.22 1.80
CA THR A 110 -12.25 20.16 1.51
C THR A 110 -11.65 21.49 1.12
N SER A 111 -12.00 22.00 -0.05
CA SER A 111 -11.55 23.30 -0.51
C SER A 111 -12.74 24.11 -0.99
N ASP A 112 -12.80 25.37 -0.59
CA ASP A 112 -13.69 26.38 -1.17
C ASP A 112 -12.84 27.33 -2.03
N PRO A 113 -12.65 27.02 -3.33
CA PRO A 113 -11.80 27.82 -4.18
C PRO A 113 -12.51 29.14 -4.51
N SER A 114 -12.22 30.18 -3.74
CA SER A 114 -12.59 31.57 -4.06
C SER A 114 -11.77 32.13 -5.25
N GLY A 115 -11.78 31.43 -6.38
CA GLY A 115 -11.13 31.82 -7.64
C GLY A 115 -9.60 31.67 -7.68
N VAL A 116 -8.97 31.15 -6.62
CA VAL A 116 -7.51 30.97 -6.54
C VAL A 116 -7.14 29.49 -6.70
N ASN A 117 -6.10 29.22 -7.48
CA ASN A 117 -5.51 27.89 -7.58
C ASN A 117 -4.94 27.47 -6.22
N SER A 118 -5.52 26.43 -5.63
CA SER A 118 -5.09 25.84 -4.37
C SER A 118 -4.45 24.48 -4.63
N THR A 119 -3.24 24.27 -4.11
CA THR A 119 -2.53 22.99 -4.21
C THR A 119 -2.24 22.49 -2.80
N VAL A 120 -2.67 21.27 -2.52
CA VAL A 120 -2.37 20.57 -1.27
C VAL A 120 -1.26 19.58 -1.51
N PHE A 121 -0.22 19.61 -0.67
CA PHE A 121 0.84 18.62 -0.66
C PHE A 121 0.66 17.68 0.52
N ILE A 122 0.61 16.37 0.24
CA ILE A 122 0.56 15.31 1.25
C ILE A 122 1.80 14.45 0.99
N GLU A 123 2.81 14.60 1.85
CA GLU A 123 4.15 14.07 1.60
C GLU A 123 4.57 13.10 2.70
N LYS A 124 5.30 12.05 2.33
CA LYS A 124 5.93 11.12 3.28
C LYS A 124 7.40 10.94 2.93
N ASP A 125 8.26 11.31 3.86
CA ASP A 125 9.69 11.13 3.71
C ASP A 125 10.06 9.67 4.01
N PHE A 126 10.80 9.06 3.09
CA PHE A 126 11.28 7.69 3.22
C PHE A 126 12.81 7.65 3.19
N ARG A 127 13.41 7.12 4.26
CA ARG A 127 14.86 6.94 4.38
C ARG A 127 15.20 5.45 4.25
N TYR A 128 16.23 5.16 3.47
CA TYR A 128 16.72 3.81 3.26
C TYR A 128 18.24 3.75 3.35
N VAL A 129 18.76 2.61 3.78
CA VAL A 129 20.22 2.34 3.96
C VAL A 129 20.77 1.38 2.92
N TYR A 130 19.98 1.08 1.89
CA TYR A 130 20.27 0.11 0.84
C TYR A 130 20.35 0.80 -0.53
N THR A 131 20.66 0.03 -1.57
CA THR A 131 20.65 0.55 -2.95
C THR A 131 19.22 1.00 -3.33
N PRO A 132 19.04 2.19 -3.95
CA PRO A 132 17.72 2.70 -4.28
C PRO A 132 16.82 1.66 -4.96
N PRO A 133 15.56 1.48 -4.52
CA PRO A 133 14.65 0.53 -5.14
C PRO A 133 14.46 0.85 -6.63
N ARG A 134 14.46 -0.19 -7.46
CA ARG A 134 14.24 -0.07 -8.91
C ARG A 134 12.76 -0.01 -9.28
N ARG A 135 11.86 -0.38 -8.37
CA ARG A 135 10.43 -0.49 -8.60
C ARG A 135 9.68 0.11 -7.42
N PHE A 136 8.63 0.85 -7.74
CA PHE A 136 7.67 1.38 -6.80
C PHE A 136 6.28 1.03 -7.33
N SER A 137 5.38 0.62 -6.45
CA SER A 137 3.96 0.49 -6.75
C SER A 137 3.21 1.39 -5.80
N VAL A 138 2.19 2.09 -6.31
CA VAL A 138 1.30 2.91 -5.51
C VAL A 138 -0.12 2.58 -5.96
N HIS A 139 -0.97 2.29 -4.98
CA HIS A 139 -2.40 2.09 -5.19
C HIS A 139 -3.11 3.25 -4.52
N LEU A 140 -3.84 4.03 -5.32
CA LEU A 140 -4.61 5.18 -4.85
C LEU A 140 -6.06 5.01 -5.26
N ALA A 141 -6.94 4.95 -4.27
CA ALA A 141 -8.36 5.14 -4.46
C ALA A 141 -8.71 6.57 -4.05
N TYR A 142 -9.52 7.25 -4.85
CA TYR A 142 -10.01 8.60 -4.54
C TYR A 142 -11.48 8.72 -4.90
N LYS A 143 -12.18 9.58 -4.17
CA LYS A 143 -13.57 9.96 -4.42
C LYS A 143 -13.62 11.48 -4.44
N THR A 144 -14.31 12.05 -5.42
CA THR A 144 -14.54 13.49 -5.52
C THR A 144 -16.02 13.79 -5.38
N THR A 145 -16.33 14.89 -4.71
CA THR A 145 -17.67 15.44 -4.60
C THR A 145 -17.53 16.94 -4.76
N MET A 146 -18.30 17.52 -5.67
CA MET A 146 -18.19 18.93 -6.01
C MET A 146 -19.56 19.60 -5.87
N GLU A 147 -19.56 20.80 -5.32
CA GLU A 147 -20.70 21.71 -5.31
C GLU A 147 -20.33 22.92 -6.18
N GLY A 148 -20.87 22.97 -7.40
CA GLY A 148 -20.54 24.00 -8.39
C GLY A 148 -19.45 23.56 -9.39
N GLU A 149 -18.94 24.51 -10.18
CA GLU A 149 -17.92 24.25 -11.21
C GLU A 149 -16.50 24.42 -10.64
N ALA A 150 -15.70 23.36 -10.70
CA ALA A 150 -14.29 23.46 -10.35
C ALA A 150 -13.40 22.50 -11.16
N ARG A 151 -12.14 22.88 -11.30
CA ARG A 151 -11.11 22.09 -12.00
C ARG A 151 -10.10 21.56 -11.01
N TRP A 152 -9.79 20.28 -11.12
CA TRP A 152 -8.86 19.61 -10.22
C TRP A 152 -7.99 18.59 -10.95
N SER A 153 -6.86 18.26 -10.34
CA SER A 153 -5.97 17.18 -10.77
C SER A 153 -5.27 16.61 -9.54
N ILE A 154 -5.09 15.31 -9.53
CA ILE A 154 -4.35 14.57 -8.50
C ILE A 154 -3.13 13.95 -9.17
N GLN A 155 -1.97 14.14 -8.56
CA GLN A 155 -0.69 13.61 -9.03
C GLN A 155 0.00 12.83 -7.93
N ILE A 156 0.63 11.72 -8.31
CA ILE A 156 1.50 10.95 -7.45
C ILE A 156 2.92 11.13 -7.96
N ILE A 157 3.78 11.73 -7.15
CA ILE A 157 5.14 12.09 -7.52
C ILE A 157 6.12 11.47 -6.54
N LEU A 158 7.15 10.79 -7.07
CA LEU A 158 8.30 10.35 -6.30
C LEU A 158 9.42 11.39 -6.44
N LYS A 159 9.82 11.99 -5.32
CA LYS A 159 10.93 12.92 -5.24
C LYS A 159 12.18 12.21 -4.74
N GLN A 160 13.21 12.14 -5.57
CA GLN A 160 14.51 11.58 -5.19
C GLN A 160 15.34 12.59 -4.39
N ALA A 161 16.30 12.09 -3.62
CA ALA A 161 17.24 12.93 -2.87
C ALA A 161 18.12 13.83 -3.77
N SER A 162 18.31 13.43 -5.04
CA SER A 162 18.97 14.24 -6.08
C SER A 162 18.15 15.47 -6.51
N GLY A 163 16.88 15.57 -6.09
CA GLY A 163 15.93 16.58 -6.56
C GLY A 163 15.14 16.16 -7.80
N THR A 164 15.44 15.00 -8.41
CA THR A 164 14.67 14.48 -9.55
C THR A 164 13.25 14.13 -9.14
N LEU A 165 12.27 14.64 -9.90
CA LEU A 165 10.86 14.32 -9.74
C LEU A 165 10.44 13.29 -10.79
N LEU A 166 9.78 12.23 -10.34
CA LEU A 166 9.24 11.18 -11.18
C LEU A 166 7.73 11.11 -10.96
N THR A 167 6.93 11.51 -11.96
CA THR A 167 5.48 11.37 -11.91
C THR A 167 5.12 9.90 -12.12
N LEU A 168 4.55 9.27 -11.09
CA LEU A 168 4.10 7.88 -11.13
C LEU A 168 2.71 7.78 -11.76
N TRP A 169 1.86 8.77 -11.48
CA TRP A 169 0.49 8.82 -11.99
C TRP A 169 -0.06 10.25 -11.97
N ASP A 170 -0.95 10.56 -12.91
CA ASP A 170 -1.67 11.83 -13.03
C ASP A 170 -3.11 11.53 -13.46
N SER A 171 -4.10 12.12 -12.76
CA SER A 171 -5.51 12.01 -13.12
C SER A 171 -5.87 12.70 -14.44
N GLY A 172 -5.01 13.59 -14.93
CA GLY A 172 -5.32 14.66 -15.86
C GLY A 172 -6.14 15.77 -15.19
N VAL A 173 -6.31 16.90 -15.89
CA VAL A 173 -7.24 17.95 -15.44
C VAL A 173 -8.67 17.44 -15.63
N ARG A 174 -9.42 17.39 -14.53
CA ARG A 174 -10.85 17.05 -14.50
C ARG A 174 -11.67 18.31 -14.24
N SER A 175 -12.85 18.35 -14.82
CA SER A 175 -13.87 19.38 -14.61
C SER A 175 -15.22 18.69 -14.53
N GLU A 176 -15.94 18.91 -13.44
CA GLU A 176 -17.34 18.49 -13.26
C GLU A 176 -18.17 19.70 -12.83
#